data_AF-A0A168RLF3-F1
#
_entry.id   AF-A0A168RLF3-F1
#
_cell.length_a   1.000
_cell.length_b   1.000
_cell.length_c   1.000
_cell.angle_alpha   90.00
_cell.angle_beta   90.00
_cell.angle_gamma   90.00
#
_symmetry.space_group_name_H-M   'P 1'
#
loop_
_entity.id
_entity.type
_entity.pdbx_description
1 polymer ?
#
loop_
_entity_poly.entity_id
_entity_poly.type
_entity_poly.pdbx_seq_one_letter_code
_entity_poly.pdbx_strand_id
1 'polypeptide(L)'
;MNHITIAWNEGVTEETPFRLPPLPLPPPPPPSSTFTNIVTMTTPIVPNTAPNSPTPGATPRIYSPLSSFPMKDQKPAGSPMNPLHWGSWFSYQKSKLNLPNPGKFERLHSEAKDTFVNNYLFDGAQANIVKELSGNFHVQHQFSLGSQVMPPMYNFMSGYMTERTMAQGTMDSDTNLNAVVRHAWSPQTATKIVAQLTSMPGQSMLQIDQDYTGSDFSCNIKAMNPNPLEFTGLYMANYLQSVTSKLALGTEIVLQRPTADMEETAMSLVGKYTGGDYVATAQFQGLGAIQASYYQRINEKVEFGAEMNIMVQNGRREAVATVGGKFDFRQATFRGQIDTTGRVSAVLEEKMAPGFSFLVSGDLDHMKGQSKFGVGIMLSA
;
A
#
# COMPACT_ATOMS: atom_id res chain seq x y z
N MET A 1 -17.62 -7.95 72.90
CA MET A 1 -18.88 -7.41 72.36
C MET A 1 -19.22 -8.19 71.10
N ASN A 2 -20.46 -8.66 71.02
CA ASN A 2 -21.20 -9.19 69.86
C ASN A 2 -20.48 -10.05 68.81
N HIS A 3 -20.72 -11.37 68.89
CA HIS A 3 -20.95 -12.19 67.70
C HIS A 3 -22.03 -11.56 66.81
N ILE A 4 -21.87 -11.59 65.48
CA ILE A 4 -22.97 -11.84 64.54
C ILE A 4 -22.45 -12.72 63.39
N THR A 5 -23.13 -13.85 63.18
CA THR A 5 -23.00 -14.74 62.01
C THR A 5 -24.32 -14.67 61.25
N ILE A 6 -24.30 -14.27 59.97
CA ILE A 6 -25.43 -14.37 59.03
C ILE A 6 -24.79 -14.72 57.68
N ALA A 7 -24.78 -15.97 57.22
CA ALA A 7 -25.90 -16.78 56.72
C ALA A 7 -26.39 -16.32 55.34
N TRP A 8 -26.21 -17.19 54.36
CA TRP A 8 -26.81 -17.09 53.02
C TRP A 8 -28.34 -17.05 53.10
N ASN A 9 -28.97 -16.33 52.18
CA ASN A 9 -30.37 -16.57 51.85
C ASN A 9 -30.61 -16.30 50.35
N GLU A 10 -30.99 -17.34 49.60
CA GLU A 10 -31.36 -17.21 48.19
C GLU A 10 -32.78 -16.63 48.10
N GLY A 11 -32.92 -15.46 47.46
CA GLY A 11 -34.20 -14.81 47.22
C GLY A 11 -34.46 -14.73 45.72
N VAL A 12 -35.21 -15.69 45.19
CA VAL A 12 -35.71 -15.64 43.80
C VAL A 12 -36.85 -14.62 43.73
N THR A 13 -36.67 -13.56 42.94
CA THR A 13 -37.76 -12.69 42.48
C THR A 13 -37.62 -12.45 40.99
N GLU A 14 -38.63 -12.89 40.23
CA GLU A 14 -38.76 -12.63 38.79
C GLU A 14 -38.89 -11.13 38.51
N GLU A 15 -37.90 -10.52 37.84
CA GLU A 15 -38.09 -9.21 37.23
C GLU A 15 -38.64 -9.36 35.80
N THR A 16 -39.85 -8.84 35.61
CA THR A 16 -40.50 -8.78 34.30
C THR A 16 -39.80 -7.78 33.39
N PRO A 17 -39.58 -8.09 32.10
CA PRO A 17 -38.83 -7.20 31.20
C PRO A 17 -39.61 -5.91 30.89
N PHE A 18 -38.96 -4.77 31.15
CA PHE A 18 -39.48 -3.43 30.85
C PHE A 18 -39.79 -3.28 29.36
N ARG A 19 -41.09 -3.22 29.01
CA ARG A 19 -41.55 -3.14 27.62
C ARG A 19 -41.61 -1.68 27.18
N LEU A 20 -40.69 -1.25 26.31
CA LEU A 20 -40.72 0.07 25.70
C LEU A 20 -42.01 0.26 24.86
N PRO A 21 -42.65 1.44 24.89
CA PRO A 21 -43.78 1.72 24.01
C PRO A 21 -43.30 1.82 22.54
N PRO A 22 -44.08 1.31 21.57
CA PRO A 22 -43.68 1.34 20.17
C PRO A 22 -43.67 2.77 19.60
N LEU A 23 -42.62 3.09 18.85
CA LEU A 23 -42.51 4.34 18.08
C LEU A 23 -43.65 4.43 17.04
N PRO A 24 -44.25 5.62 16.81
CA PRO A 24 -45.25 5.80 15.78
C PRO A 24 -44.64 5.62 14.38
N LEU A 25 -45.33 4.88 13.52
CA LEU A 25 -44.92 4.61 12.14
C LEU A 25 -44.91 5.91 11.30
N PRO A 26 -43.94 6.09 10.38
CA PRO A 26 -43.92 7.24 9.48
C PRO A 26 -45.09 7.18 8.48
N PRO A 27 -45.67 8.33 8.07
CA PRO A 27 -46.78 8.37 7.14
C PRO A 27 -46.38 7.91 5.71
N PRO A 28 -47.31 7.31 4.94
CA PRO A 28 -47.03 6.80 3.61
C PRO A 28 -46.79 7.91 2.57
N PRO A 29 -45.98 7.65 1.52
CA PRO A 29 -45.71 8.62 0.47
C PRO A 29 -46.94 8.92 -0.40
N PRO A 30 -47.07 10.15 -0.95
CA PRO A 30 -48.21 10.53 -1.78
C PRO A 30 -48.20 9.84 -3.17
N PRO A 31 -49.37 9.64 -3.79
CA PRO A 31 -49.50 8.88 -5.03
C PRO A 31 -48.94 9.60 -6.27
N SER A 32 -48.39 8.81 -7.19
CA SER A 32 -47.87 9.27 -8.48
C SER A 32 -49.02 9.64 -9.44
N SER A 33 -49.02 10.88 -9.93
CA SER A 33 -49.98 11.35 -10.94
C SER A 33 -49.61 10.86 -12.34
N THR A 34 -50.44 9.97 -12.88
CA THR A 34 -50.36 9.48 -14.26
C THR A 34 -50.64 10.59 -15.27
N PHE A 35 -49.68 10.91 -16.14
CA PHE A 35 -49.94 11.71 -17.34
C PHE A 35 -50.24 10.81 -18.54
N THR A 36 -51.53 10.67 -18.83
CA THR A 36 -52.04 10.08 -20.07
C THR A 36 -51.78 11.02 -21.25
N ASN A 37 -51.22 10.50 -22.34
CA ASN A 37 -51.45 11.07 -23.67
C ASN A 37 -51.61 9.96 -24.71
N ILE A 38 -52.61 10.13 -25.57
CA ILE A 38 -53.17 9.08 -26.42
C ILE A 38 -52.62 9.18 -27.84
N VAL A 39 -52.03 8.07 -28.30
CA VAL A 39 -52.14 7.45 -29.65
C VAL A 39 -52.23 8.38 -30.87
N THR A 40 -51.34 8.17 -31.86
CA THR A 40 -51.73 7.71 -33.21
C THR A 40 -50.55 7.01 -33.90
N MET A 41 -50.82 5.84 -34.48
CA MET A 41 -49.88 5.05 -35.29
C MET A 41 -49.92 5.46 -36.76
N THR A 42 -48.79 5.35 -37.48
CA THR A 42 -48.74 4.74 -38.83
C THR A 42 -47.29 4.44 -39.24
N THR A 43 -47.08 3.24 -39.77
CA THR A 43 -45.92 2.79 -40.58
C THR A 43 -46.50 2.09 -41.84
N PRO A 44 -45.72 1.55 -42.80
CA PRO A 44 -44.29 1.70 -43.13
C PRO A 44 -44.08 2.13 -44.61
N ILE A 45 -42.83 2.10 -45.14
CA ILE A 45 -42.40 1.50 -46.44
C ILE A 45 -40.95 1.92 -46.80
N VAL A 46 -40.21 0.99 -47.42
CA VAL A 46 -38.86 1.05 -48.03
C VAL A 46 -38.99 0.34 -49.42
N PRO A 47 -38.07 0.39 -50.42
CA PRO A 47 -36.73 1.01 -50.48
C PRO A 47 -36.32 1.68 -51.83
N ASN A 48 -35.03 2.08 -51.95
CA ASN A 48 -34.07 1.66 -53.03
C ASN A 48 -33.28 2.77 -53.78
N THR A 49 -32.08 2.36 -54.25
CA THR A 49 -31.22 2.87 -55.35
C THR A 49 -30.51 4.24 -55.26
N ALA A 50 -29.17 4.18 -55.36
CA ALA A 50 -28.30 5.25 -55.88
C ALA A 50 -28.31 5.27 -57.43
N PRO A 51 -27.83 6.34 -58.09
CA PRO A 51 -26.49 6.25 -58.71
C PRO A 51 -25.67 7.55 -58.89
N ASN A 52 -24.34 7.37 -58.89
CA ASN A 52 -23.29 8.02 -59.71
C ASN A 52 -23.05 9.56 -59.76
N SER A 53 -21.77 9.88 -59.93
CA SER A 53 -21.11 11.20 -59.98
C SER A 53 -21.28 11.94 -61.32
N PRO A 54 -20.94 13.25 -61.38
CA PRO A 54 -19.61 13.61 -61.91
C PRO A 54 -18.92 14.84 -61.29
N THR A 55 -17.59 14.80 -61.20
CA THR A 55 -16.64 15.94 -61.19
C THR A 55 -16.22 16.27 -62.65
N PRO A 56 -15.60 17.43 -63.02
CA PRO A 56 -14.58 18.18 -62.24
C PRO A 56 -14.57 19.73 -62.32
N GLY A 57 -13.83 20.37 -61.40
CA GLY A 57 -13.50 21.81 -61.46
C GLY A 57 -12.56 22.26 -60.33
N ALA A 58 -11.61 23.14 -60.62
CA ALA A 58 -10.60 23.67 -59.70
C ALA A 58 -10.59 25.22 -59.78
N THR A 59 -10.06 26.02 -58.83
CA THR A 59 -9.20 25.81 -57.64
C THR A 59 -9.52 26.99 -56.65
N PRO A 60 -8.86 27.27 -55.49
CA PRO A 60 -7.70 26.66 -54.82
C PRO A 60 -7.90 26.31 -53.32
N ARG A 61 -6.85 25.77 -52.68
CA ARG A 61 -6.85 25.36 -51.26
C ARG A 61 -6.49 26.52 -50.33
N ILE A 62 -7.19 26.64 -49.20
CA ILE A 62 -6.76 27.41 -48.03
C ILE A 62 -6.44 26.42 -46.90
N TYR A 63 -5.21 26.50 -46.40
CA TYR A 63 -4.61 25.83 -45.24
C TYR A 63 -5.50 24.89 -44.40
N SER A 64 -5.42 23.59 -44.67
CA SER A 64 -5.68 22.56 -43.67
C SER A 64 -4.51 22.50 -42.67
N PRO A 65 -4.74 22.45 -41.34
CA PRO A 65 -3.66 22.29 -40.38
C PRO A 65 -2.92 20.98 -40.64
N LEU A 66 -1.61 20.97 -40.38
CA LEU A 66 -0.72 19.85 -40.63
C LEU A 66 -1.26 18.58 -39.96
N SER A 67 -1.85 17.68 -40.75
CA SER A 67 -2.30 16.38 -40.27
C SER A 67 -1.11 15.67 -39.67
N SER A 68 -1.16 15.39 -38.37
CA SER A 68 -0.14 14.61 -37.67
C SER A 68 0.07 13.31 -38.44
N PHE A 69 1.23 13.17 -39.08
CA PHE A 69 1.61 11.90 -39.69
C PHE A 69 1.48 10.82 -38.62
N PRO A 70 0.71 9.74 -38.83
CA PRO A 70 0.82 8.60 -37.94
C PRO A 70 2.27 8.15 -38.00
N MET A 71 2.97 8.16 -36.86
CA MET A 71 4.31 7.59 -36.74
C MET A 71 4.19 6.09 -36.98
N LYS A 72 4.25 5.71 -38.25
CA LYS A 72 4.39 4.33 -38.71
C LYS A 72 5.67 3.80 -38.07
N ASP A 73 5.63 2.64 -37.41
CA ASP A 73 6.75 2.02 -36.70
C ASP A 73 8.02 1.90 -37.56
N GLN A 74 8.79 2.98 -37.63
CA GLN A 74 9.93 3.10 -38.50
C GLN A 74 11.08 2.40 -37.80
N LYS A 75 11.33 1.14 -38.20
CA LYS A 75 12.51 0.37 -37.78
C LYS A 75 13.71 1.30 -37.81
N PRO A 76 14.43 1.49 -36.68
CA PRO A 76 15.61 2.35 -36.67
C PRO A 76 16.59 1.80 -37.72
N ALA A 77 17.03 2.67 -38.61
CA ALA A 77 17.97 2.34 -39.67
C ALA A 77 19.37 2.14 -39.07
N GLY A 78 19.57 1.00 -38.42
CA GLY A 78 20.79 0.64 -37.73
C GLY A 78 20.94 -0.88 -37.65
N SER A 79 22.06 -1.40 -38.14
CA SER A 79 22.42 -2.82 -38.00
C SER A 79 22.66 -3.14 -36.51
N PRO A 80 22.26 -4.33 -36.02
CA PRO A 80 22.53 -4.77 -34.64
C PRO A 80 24.03 -4.89 -34.30
N MET A 81 24.93 -4.73 -35.28
CA MET A 81 26.39 -4.74 -35.10
C MET A 81 27.03 -3.38 -34.79
N ASN A 82 26.29 -2.26 -34.80
CA ASN A 82 26.87 -0.93 -34.53
C ASN A 82 26.50 -0.41 -33.12
N PRO A 83 27.45 -0.33 -32.16
CA PRO A 83 27.15 -0.02 -30.76
C PRO A 83 26.55 1.38 -30.55
N LEU A 84 26.81 2.35 -31.44
CA LEU A 84 26.18 3.67 -31.36
C LEU A 84 24.65 3.64 -31.55
N HIS A 85 24.13 2.63 -32.25
CA HIS A 85 22.70 2.49 -32.54
C HIS A 85 22.00 1.45 -31.65
N TRP A 86 22.71 0.80 -30.71
CA TRP A 86 22.09 -0.13 -29.76
C TRP A 86 21.01 0.55 -28.92
N GLY A 87 21.21 1.80 -28.46
CA GLY A 87 20.20 2.50 -27.66
C GLY A 87 18.85 2.61 -28.37
N SER A 88 18.83 2.99 -29.65
CA SER A 88 17.59 3.11 -30.42
C SER A 88 17.05 1.76 -30.90
N TRP A 89 17.91 0.80 -31.22
CA TRP A 89 17.51 -0.56 -31.56
C TRP A 89 16.87 -1.29 -30.37
N PHE A 90 17.47 -1.25 -29.18
CA PHE A 90 16.89 -1.80 -27.96
C PHE A 90 15.57 -1.08 -27.61
N SER A 91 15.51 0.25 -27.71
CA SER A 91 14.26 1.00 -27.48
C SER A 91 13.15 0.58 -28.45
N TYR A 92 13.46 0.28 -29.71
CA TYR A 92 12.51 -0.22 -30.71
C TYR A 92 12.07 -1.68 -30.49
N GLN A 93 12.95 -2.54 -29.96
CA GLN A 93 12.53 -3.90 -29.56
C GLN A 93 11.71 -3.85 -28.26
N LYS A 94 12.05 -2.96 -27.32
CA LYS A 94 11.28 -2.71 -26.09
C LYS A 94 9.89 -2.17 -26.40
N SER A 95 9.75 -1.21 -27.32
CA SER A 95 8.43 -0.68 -27.71
C SER A 95 7.53 -1.73 -28.36
N LYS A 96 8.10 -2.70 -29.07
CA LYS A 96 7.37 -3.87 -29.60
C LYS A 96 6.92 -4.87 -28.56
N LEU A 97 7.75 -5.10 -27.54
CA LEU A 97 7.40 -6.00 -26.43
C LEU A 97 6.33 -5.38 -25.53
N ASN A 98 6.20 -4.04 -25.52
CA ASN A 98 5.21 -3.26 -24.78
C ASN A 98 4.99 -3.78 -23.36
N LEU A 99 6.10 -4.05 -22.67
CA LEU A 99 6.10 -4.66 -21.35
C LEU A 99 5.59 -3.65 -20.32
N PRO A 100 4.70 -4.07 -19.41
CA PRO A 100 4.26 -3.23 -18.32
C PRO A 100 5.43 -2.99 -17.36
N ASN A 101 5.48 -1.79 -16.81
CA ASN A 101 6.38 -1.44 -15.73
C ASN A 101 6.13 -2.39 -14.54
N PRO A 102 7.15 -3.10 -14.02
CA PRO A 102 6.98 -4.09 -12.94
C PRO A 102 6.61 -3.47 -11.58
N GLY A 103 6.64 -2.14 -11.46
CA GLY A 103 6.49 -1.42 -10.20
C GLY A 103 7.82 -1.25 -9.48
N LYS A 104 7.78 -0.69 -8.27
CA LYS A 104 8.98 -0.50 -7.43
C LYS A 104 9.34 -1.78 -6.70
N PHE A 105 10.63 -2.03 -6.52
CA PHE A 105 11.14 -3.17 -5.76
C PHE A 105 10.59 -3.21 -4.31
N GLU A 106 10.45 -2.05 -3.66
CA GLU A 106 9.92 -1.92 -2.29
C GLU A 106 8.46 -2.37 -2.20
N ARG A 107 7.72 -2.32 -3.32
CA ARG A 107 6.32 -2.73 -3.42
C ARG A 107 6.13 -4.18 -3.81
N LEU A 108 7.21 -4.96 -3.95
CA LEU A 108 7.13 -6.37 -4.32
C LEU A 108 6.25 -7.17 -3.35
N HIS A 109 6.55 -7.06 -2.05
CA HIS A 109 5.78 -7.70 -0.98
C HIS A 109 4.65 -6.80 -0.41
N SER A 110 4.44 -5.57 -0.92
CA SER A 110 3.46 -4.66 -0.30
C SER A 110 2.03 -5.19 -0.41
N GLU A 111 1.66 -5.80 -1.53
CA GLU A 111 0.31 -6.33 -1.76
C GLU A 111 -0.05 -7.43 -0.73
N ALA A 112 0.88 -8.35 -0.42
CA ALA A 112 0.70 -9.31 0.66
C ALA A 112 0.72 -8.65 2.04
N LYS A 113 1.70 -7.77 2.31
CA LYS A 113 1.85 -7.08 3.61
C LYS A 113 0.68 -6.16 3.96
N ASP A 114 0.00 -5.59 2.97
CA ASP A 114 -1.22 -4.79 3.15
C ASP A 114 -2.44 -5.65 3.54
N THR A 115 -2.45 -6.96 3.26
CA THR A 115 -3.50 -7.86 3.77
C THR A 115 -3.29 -8.29 5.23
N PHE A 116 -2.05 -8.24 5.72
CA PHE A 116 -1.71 -8.60 7.11
C PHE A 116 -2.05 -7.48 8.09
N VAL A 117 -2.19 -7.83 9.38
CA VAL A 117 -2.48 -6.85 10.44
C VAL A 117 -1.24 -6.28 11.10
N ASN A 118 -0.04 -6.80 10.83
CA ASN A 118 1.20 -6.38 11.49
C ASN A 118 1.44 -4.85 11.51
N ASN A 119 1.06 -4.13 10.45
CA ASN A 119 1.20 -2.67 10.36
C ASN A 119 0.07 -1.87 11.07
N TYR A 120 -1.03 -2.54 11.40
CA TYR A 120 -2.24 -1.96 12.01
C TYR A 120 -2.47 -2.45 13.43
N LEU A 121 -1.59 -3.30 13.95
CA LEU A 121 -1.69 -3.89 15.26
C LEU A 121 -1.08 -2.97 16.30
N PHE A 122 -1.90 -2.60 17.28
CA PHE A 122 -1.50 -1.80 18.43
C PHE A 122 -1.98 -2.46 19.72
N ASP A 123 -1.48 -1.99 20.84
CA ASP A 123 -1.72 -2.52 22.19
C ASP A 123 -2.01 -1.32 23.11
N GLY A 124 -2.98 -1.45 24.01
CA GLY A 124 -3.47 -0.33 24.82
C GLY A 124 -4.40 0.64 24.09
N ALA A 125 -4.64 1.80 24.71
CA ALA A 125 -5.53 2.83 24.19
C ALA A 125 -4.78 3.82 23.30
N GLN A 126 -5.26 4.05 22.07
CA GLN A 126 -4.74 5.13 21.21
C GLN A 126 -5.83 6.11 20.78
N ALA A 127 -5.48 7.39 20.69
CA ALA A 127 -6.33 8.42 20.11
C ALA A 127 -5.55 9.16 19.04
N ASN A 128 -6.02 9.10 17.80
CA ASN A 128 -5.41 9.76 16.66
C ASN A 128 -6.31 10.90 16.17
N ILE A 129 -5.86 12.14 16.26
CA ILE A 129 -6.62 13.32 15.83
C ILE A 129 -5.91 13.93 14.64
N VAL A 130 -6.42 13.68 13.44
CA VAL A 130 -5.97 14.31 12.19
C VAL A 130 -6.77 15.59 11.99
N LYS A 131 -6.08 16.68 11.65
CA LYS A 131 -6.69 17.96 11.30
C LYS A 131 -6.14 18.45 9.96
N GLU A 132 -7.02 18.62 8.99
CA GLU A 132 -6.65 19.12 7.67
C GLU A 132 -6.77 20.65 7.66
N LEU A 133 -5.64 21.36 7.71
CA LEU A 133 -5.63 22.84 7.73
C LEU A 133 -5.72 23.44 6.33
N SER A 134 -5.26 22.69 5.31
CA SER A 134 -5.47 22.98 3.90
C SER A 134 -5.35 21.68 3.10
N GLY A 135 -5.82 21.66 1.84
CA GLY A 135 -5.70 20.47 0.98
C GLY A 135 -4.27 19.96 0.76
N ASN A 136 -3.25 20.77 1.10
CA ASN A 136 -1.83 20.43 1.01
C ASN A 136 -1.16 20.28 2.39
N PHE A 137 -1.84 20.53 3.51
CA PHE A 137 -1.23 20.51 4.84
C PHE A 137 -2.16 19.91 5.91
N HIS A 138 -1.73 18.77 6.46
CA HIS A 138 -2.37 18.09 7.57
C HIS A 138 -1.47 18.09 8.82
N VAL A 139 -2.10 18.15 9.97
CA VAL A 139 -1.47 18.04 11.29
C VAL A 139 -2.16 16.89 12.02
N GLN A 140 -1.41 16.04 12.70
CA GLN A 140 -1.92 14.85 13.35
C GLN A 140 -1.35 14.74 14.76
N HIS A 141 -2.23 14.56 15.74
CA HIS A 141 -1.92 14.38 17.15
C HIS A 141 -2.23 12.94 17.55
N GLN A 142 -1.21 12.12 17.76
CA GLN A 142 -1.37 10.73 18.18
C GLN A 142 -0.99 10.58 19.65
N PHE A 143 -1.96 10.17 20.46
CA PHE A 143 -1.79 9.79 21.85
C PHE A 143 -1.79 8.26 21.93
N SER A 144 -0.80 7.67 22.59
CA SER A 144 -0.73 6.24 22.88
C SER A 144 -0.57 6.04 24.39
N LEU A 145 -1.40 5.20 25.00
CA LEU A 145 -1.42 4.94 26.44
C LEU A 145 -1.63 3.45 26.74
N GLY A 146 -0.95 2.93 27.76
CA GLY A 146 -1.29 1.62 28.33
C GLY A 146 -0.89 0.40 27.51
N SER A 147 0.02 0.52 26.54
CA SER A 147 0.72 -0.65 26.01
C SER A 147 1.64 -1.24 27.08
N GLN A 148 1.80 -2.57 27.10
CA GLN A 148 2.78 -3.24 27.96
C GLN A 148 4.22 -3.10 27.44
N VAL A 149 4.40 -2.71 26.17
CA VAL A 149 5.70 -2.67 25.49
C VAL A 149 6.18 -1.23 25.26
N MET A 150 5.26 -0.30 25.00
CA MET A 150 5.58 1.11 24.76
C MET A 150 5.05 1.99 25.90
N PRO A 151 5.88 2.84 26.52
CA PRO A 151 5.43 3.85 27.47
C PRO A 151 4.34 4.76 26.87
N PRO A 152 3.48 5.37 27.71
CA PRO A 152 2.56 6.39 27.23
C PRO A 152 3.32 7.55 26.57
N MET A 153 2.97 7.84 25.32
CA MET A 153 3.71 8.76 24.46
C MET A 153 2.77 9.64 23.64
N TYR A 154 3.25 10.85 23.32
CA TYR A 154 2.54 11.81 22.49
C TYR A 154 3.37 12.11 21.26
N ASN A 155 2.85 11.70 20.10
CA ASN A 155 3.48 11.90 18.81
C ASN A 155 2.74 12.99 18.03
N PHE A 156 3.47 14.06 17.71
CA PHE A 156 3.02 15.12 16.83
C PHE A 156 3.54 14.87 15.42
N MET A 157 2.64 14.64 14.47
CA MET A 157 2.97 14.56 13.04
C MET A 157 2.46 15.82 12.32
N SER A 158 3.27 16.33 11.40
CA SER A 158 2.87 17.37 10.45
C SER A 158 3.25 16.91 9.05
N GLY A 159 2.38 17.15 8.07
CA GLY A 159 2.57 16.68 6.71
C GLY A 159 2.17 17.72 5.68
N TYR A 160 3.13 18.09 4.85
CA TYR A 160 2.95 18.93 3.68
C TYR A 160 3.02 18.07 2.40
N MET A 161 2.03 18.19 1.53
CA MET A 161 1.91 17.46 0.28
C MET A 161 1.69 18.43 -0.87
N THR A 162 2.38 18.22 -1.98
CA THR A 162 2.22 18.90 -3.27
C THR A 162 2.51 17.89 -4.37
N GLU A 163 2.03 18.12 -5.59
CA GLU A 163 2.18 17.20 -6.74
C GLU A 163 3.60 16.62 -6.93
N ARG A 164 4.64 17.39 -6.58
CA ARG A 164 6.05 17.00 -6.72
C ARG A 164 6.80 16.81 -5.40
N THR A 165 6.28 17.29 -4.28
CA THR A 165 7.01 17.28 -3.00
C THR A 165 6.10 16.86 -1.86
N MET A 166 6.55 15.88 -1.10
CA MET A 166 5.93 15.40 0.12
C MET A 166 6.94 15.57 1.24
N ALA A 167 6.59 16.28 2.31
CA ALA A 167 7.42 16.42 3.50
C ALA A 167 6.57 16.11 4.72
N GLN A 168 6.95 15.10 5.49
CA GLN A 168 6.31 14.72 6.74
C GLN A 168 7.35 14.77 7.86
N GLY A 169 6.98 15.34 9.00
CA GLY A 169 7.80 15.40 10.20
C GLY A 169 7.00 14.90 11.39
N THR A 170 7.53 13.90 12.07
CA THR A 170 6.97 13.30 13.30
C THR A 170 7.92 13.61 14.45
N MET A 171 7.39 14.07 15.58
CA MET A 171 8.15 14.35 16.78
C MET A 171 7.46 13.70 17.99
N ASP A 172 8.21 12.87 18.71
CA ASP A 172 7.76 12.17 19.91
C ASP A 172 8.04 13.00 21.19
N SER A 173 7.41 12.62 22.30
CA SER A 173 7.59 13.30 23.60
C SER A 173 9.03 13.29 24.10
N ASP A 174 9.81 12.27 23.75
CA ASP A 174 11.23 12.14 24.09
C ASP A 174 12.16 12.90 23.11
N THR A 175 11.62 13.85 22.35
CA THR A 175 12.33 14.68 21.34
C THR A 175 12.94 13.93 20.16
N ASN A 176 12.64 12.63 20.02
CA ASN A 176 12.97 11.86 18.82
C ASN A 176 12.19 12.42 17.61
N LEU A 177 12.90 12.79 16.55
CA LEU A 177 12.34 13.40 15.34
C LEU A 177 12.56 12.51 14.12
N ASN A 178 11.47 12.16 13.44
CA ASN A 178 11.48 11.36 12.21
C ASN A 178 10.91 12.21 11.07
N ALA A 179 11.78 12.66 10.16
CA ALA A 179 11.42 13.45 8.98
C ALA A 179 11.56 12.62 7.70
N VAL A 180 10.52 12.62 6.87
CA VAL A 180 10.47 11.98 5.56
C VAL A 180 10.20 13.05 4.50
N VAL A 181 11.19 13.33 3.65
CA VAL A 181 11.06 14.29 2.55
C VAL A 181 11.25 13.57 1.22
N ARG A 182 10.23 13.55 0.38
CA ARG A 182 10.27 13.00 -0.98
C ARG A 182 10.04 14.11 -2.00
N HIS A 183 10.95 14.20 -2.98
CA HIS A 183 10.87 15.14 -4.09
C HIS A 183 10.95 14.40 -5.42
N ALA A 184 9.95 14.59 -6.28
CA ALA A 184 9.88 14.06 -7.63
C ALA A 184 10.40 15.10 -8.63
N TRP A 185 11.63 14.91 -9.07
CA TRP A 185 12.27 15.70 -10.13
C TRP A 185 11.57 15.50 -11.49
N SER A 186 11.04 14.30 -11.71
CA SER A 186 10.38 13.83 -12.92
C SER A 186 9.32 12.79 -12.53
N PRO A 187 8.27 12.55 -13.34
CA PRO A 187 7.38 11.40 -13.16
C PRO A 187 8.12 10.05 -13.07
N GLN A 188 9.33 9.97 -13.65
CA GLN A 188 10.20 8.79 -13.63
C GLN A 188 11.23 8.80 -12.50
N THR A 189 11.58 9.96 -11.93
CA THR A 189 12.71 10.09 -11.01
C THR A 189 12.30 10.82 -9.74
N ALA A 190 12.43 10.15 -8.58
CA ALA A 190 12.15 10.74 -7.28
C ALA A 190 13.23 10.41 -6.27
N THR A 191 13.66 11.42 -5.50
CA THR A 191 14.51 11.23 -4.33
C THR A 191 13.62 11.21 -3.09
N LYS A 192 13.90 10.33 -2.13
CA LYS A 192 13.29 10.32 -0.80
C LYS A 192 14.40 10.30 0.24
N ILE A 193 14.28 11.16 1.24
CA ILE A 193 15.21 11.29 2.36
C ILE A 193 14.42 10.98 3.62
N VAL A 194 14.95 10.10 4.46
CA VAL A 194 14.41 9.76 5.78
C VAL A 194 15.49 10.07 6.80
N ALA A 195 15.22 11.01 7.70
CA ALA A 195 16.11 11.39 8.78
C ALA A 195 15.43 11.07 10.12
N GLN A 196 16.02 10.16 10.89
CA GLN A 196 15.61 9.82 12.24
C GLN A 196 16.67 10.34 13.20
N LEU A 197 16.37 11.44 13.88
CA LEU A 197 17.23 12.06 14.88
C LEU A 197 16.74 11.63 16.26
N THR A 198 17.53 10.82 16.93
CA THR A 198 17.25 10.37 18.31
C THR A 198 18.10 11.15 19.29
N SER A 199 17.57 11.40 20.49
CA SER A 199 18.31 12.13 21.53
C SER A 199 19.45 11.32 22.18
N MET A 200 19.59 10.03 21.83
CA MET A 200 20.75 9.21 22.15
C MET A 200 21.90 9.43 21.15
N PRO A 201 23.10 9.83 21.60
CA PRO A 201 24.27 10.01 20.73
C PRO A 201 24.61 8.73 19.95
N GLY A 202 24.80 8.87 18.63
CA GLY A 202 25.22 7.77 17.76
C GLY A 202 24.11 6.88 17.19
N GLN A 203 22.84 7.08 17.56
CA GLN A 203 21.70 6.32 16.98
C GLN A 203 20.90 7.09 15.91
N SER A 204 21.31 8.31 15.56
CA SER A 204 20.71 9.04 14.44
C SER A 204 20.91 8.30 13.12
N MET A 205 19.82 8.09 12.39
CA MET A 205 19.82 7.47 11.06
C MET A 205 19.53 8.50 9.97
N LEU A 206 20.33 8.52 8.91
CA LEU A 206 20.04 9.24 7.67
C LEU A 206 20.00 8.25 6.50
N GLN A 207 18.83 8.09 5.90
CA GLN A 207 18.61 7.26 4.73
C GLN A 207 18.24 8.13 3.52
N ILE A 208 18.87 7.88 2.39
CA ILE A 208 18.62 8.54 1.10
C ILE A 208 18.30 7.46 0.08
N ASP A 209 17.05 7.44 -0.37
CA ASP A 209 16.52 6.58 -1.43
C ASP A 209 16.45 7.39 -2.75
N GLN A 210 16.96 6.82 -3.84
CA GLN A 210 16.88 7.37 -5.18
C GLN A 210 16.12 6.39 -6.08
N ASP A 211 14.86 6.73 -6.39
CA ASP A 211 13.98 5.94 -7.22
C ASP A 211 14.08 6.38 -8.68
N TYR A 212 14.39 5.45 -9.58
CA TYR A 212 14.32 5.64 -11.03
C TYR A 212 13.41 4.59 -11.66
N THR A 213 12.32 5.04 -12.28
CA THR A 213 11.24 4.21 -12.80
C THR A 213 11.15 4.39 -14.31
N GLY A 214 11.68 3.43 -15.06
CA GLY A 214 11.61 3.37 -16.52
C GLY A 214 10.30 2.79 -17.03
N SER A 215 10.24 2.54 -18.35
CA SER A 215 9.13 1.87 -19.03
C SER A 215 8.97 0.40 -18.62
N ASP A 216 10.08 -0.31 -18.61
CA ASP A 216 10.17 -1.78 -18.53
C ASP A 216 11.05 -2.26 -17.36
N PHE A 217 11.67 -1.33 -16.63
CA PHE A 217 12.53 -1.59 -15.48
C PHE A 217 12.37 -0.51 -14.40
N SER A 218 12.66 -0.86 -13.16
CA SER A 218 12.84 0.07 -12.05
C SER A 218 14.20 -0.16 -11.40
N CYS A 219 14.90 0.93 -11.09
CA CYS A 219 16.11 0.95 -10.28
C CYS A 219 15.83 1.74 -8.99
N ASN A 220 16.26 1.22 -7.84
CA ASN A 220 16.26 1.94 -6.57
C ASN A 220 17.67 1.87 -5.98
N ILE A 221 18.24 3.01 -5.57
CA ILE A 221 19.51 3.06 -4.85
C ILE A 221 19.25 3.70 -3.50
N LYS A 222 19.55 2.99 -2.42
CA LYS A 222 19.45 3.48 -1.04
C LYS A 222 20.83 3.57 -0.41
N ALA A 223 21.09 4.65 0.30
CA ALA A 223 22.24 4.81 1.17
C ALA A 223 21.75 5.13 2.58
N MET A 224 22.12 4.31 3.56
CA MET A 224 21.81 4.53 4.98
C MET A 224 23.11 4.78 5.74
N ASN A 225 23.11 5.86 6.52
CA ASN A 225 24.26 6.39 7.27
C ASN A 225 25.54 6.53 6.43
N PRO A 226 25.51 7.18 5.24
CA PRO A 226 26.71 7.38 4.44
C PRO A 226 27.66 8.38 5.12
N ASN A 227 28.82 7.92 5.59
CA ASN A 227 29.89 8.80 6.06
C ASN A 227 30.91 9.05 4.92
N PRO A 228 30.97 10.26 4.34
CA PRO A 228 31.85 10.54 3.20
C PRO A 228 33.34 10.57 3.55
N LEU A 229 33.71 10.62 4.83
CA LEU A 229 35.12 10.63 5.27
C LEU A 229 35.74 9.22 5.32
N GLU A 230 34.93 8.21 5.64
CA GLU A 230 35.39 6.83 5.89
C GLU A 230 34.80 5.83 4.87
N PHE A 231 33.90 6.27 3.99
CA PHE A 231 33.09 5.41 3.11
C PHE A 231 32.32 4.29 3.84
N THR A 232 32.09 4.46 5.15
CA THR A 232 31.21 3.61 5.94
C THR A 232 29.74 3.94 5.65
N GLY A 233 28.88 2.94 5.86
CA GLY A 233 27.45 3.01 5.55
C GLY A 233 26.90 1.71 4.95
N LEU A 234 25.58 1.66 4.83
CA LEU A 234 24.85 0.59 4.14
C LEU A 234 24.36 1.12 2.79
N TYR A 235 24.82 0.51 1.71
CA TYR A 235 24.39 0.82 0.35
C TYR A 235 23.57 -0.35 -0.19
N MET A 236 22.41 -0.07 -0.76
CA MET A 236 21.50 -1.06 -1.33
C MET A 236 21.14 -0.63 -2.75
N ALA A 237 21.37 -1.50 -3.73
CA ALA A 237 21.07 -1.24 -5.14
C ALA A 237 20.13 -2.34 -5.66
N ASN A 238 18.92 -1.93 -6.02
CA ASN A 238 17.82 -2.82 -6.40
C ASN A 238 17.47 -2.56 -7.87
N TYR A 239 17.48 -3.62 -8.67
CA TYR A 239 17.12 -3.57 -10.08
C TYR A 239 16.03 -4.60 -10.37
N LEU A 240 14.91 -4.18 -10.94
CA LEU A 240 13.78 -5.04 -11.28
C LEU A 240 13.38 -4.77 -12.74
N GLN A 241 13.31 -5.82 -13.55
CA GLN A 241 13.01 -5.73 -14.98
C GLN A 241 11.88 -6.68 -15.35
N SER A 242 10.92 -6.19 -16.13
CA SER A 242 9.91 -7.05 -16.76
C SER A 242 10.57 -7.88 -17.85
N VAL A 243 10.42 -9.21 -17.77
CA VAL A 243 10.89 -10.18 -18.78
C VAL A 243 9.72 -10.65 -19.65
N THR A 244 8.50 -10.60 -19.13
CA THR A 244 7.25 -10.95 -19.81
C THR A 244 6.13 -10.10 -19.21
N SER A 245 5.03 -9.91 -19.93
CA SER A 245 3.85 -9.14 -19.44
C SER A 245 3.30 -9.57 -18.08
N LYS A 246 3.63 -10.80 -17.63
CA LYS A 246 3.29 -11.36 -16.32
C LYS A 246 4.48 -11.66 -15.41
N LEU A 247 5.72 -11.60 -15.89
CA LEU A 247 6.91 -12.02 -15.12
C LEU A 247 7.95 -10.90 -15.09
N ALA A 248 8.29 -10.46 -13.89
CA ALA A 248 9.41 -9.57 -13.63
C ALA A 248 10.45 -10.29 -12.78
N LEU A 249 11.72 -10.13 -13.14
CA LEU A 249 12.86 -10.65 -12.38
C LEU A 249 13.73 -9.47 -11.93
N GLY A 250 14.33 -9.59 -10.77
CA GLY A 250 15.17 -8.53 -10.21
C GLY A 250 16.26 -9.07 -9.30
N THR A 251 17.19 -8.19 -8.99
CA THR A 251 18.31 -8.43 -8.08
C THR A 251 18.47 -7.24 -7.16
N GLU A 252 18.76 -7.52 -5.90
CA GLU A 252 19.16 -6.51 -4.92
C GLU A 252 20.56 -6.84 -4.42
N ILE A 253 21.41 -5.84 -4.36
CA ILE A 253 22.77 -5.95 -3.86
C ILE A 253 22.87 -5.04 -2.65
N VAL A 254 23.10 -5.64 -1.49
CA VAL A 254 23.31 -4.96 -0.22
C VAL A 254 24.80 -5.03 0.09
N LEU A 255 25.42 -3.86 0.16
CA LEU A 255 26.80 -3.64 0.57
C LEU A 255 26.78 -2.95 1.92
N GLN A 256 27.10 -3.69 2.97
CA GLN A 256 27.21 -3.18 4.34
C GLN A 256 28.68 -3.00 4.71
N ARG A 257 29.07 -1.76 5.00
CA ARG A 257 30.38 -1.40 5.55
C ARG A 257 30.19 -0.73 6.91
N PRO A 258 30.02 -1.51 8.00
CA PRO A 258 29.77 -0.96 9.33
C PRO A 258 31.04 -0.36 9.96
N THR A 259 32.21 -0.89 9.57
CA THR A 259 33.55 -0.42 9.95
C THR A 259 34.44 -0.50 8.71
N ALA A 260 35.46 0.35 8.57
CA ALA A 260 36.33 0.39 7.40
C ALA A 260 37.01 -0.97 7.05
N ASP A 261 37.24 -1.83 8.05
CA ASP A 261 37.89 -3.14 7.89
C ASP A 261 36.93 -4.30 7.56
N MET A 262 35.61 -4.11 7.63
CA MET A 262 34.61 -5.16 7.41
C MET A 262 33.65 -4.78 6.28
N GLU A 263 33.62 -5.62 5.25
CA GLU A 263 32.76 -5.47 4.09
C GLU A 263 31.90 -6.73 3.92
N GLU A 264 30.61 -6.60 4.20
CA GLU A 264 29.62 -7.66 3.98
C GLU A 264 28.81 -7.33 2.73
N THR A 265 28.93 -8.16 1.70
CA THR A 265 28.12 -8.07 0.48
C THR A 265 27.12 -9.22 0.44
N ALA A 266 25.83 -8.90 0.46
CA ALA A 266 24.75 -9.85 0.25
C ALA A 266 24.03 -9.53 -1.07
N MET A 267 23.88 -10.54 -1.93
CA MET A 267 23.05 -10.47 -3.12
C MET A 267 21.73 -11.20 -2.88
N SER A 268 20.61 -10.60 -3.27
CA SER A 268 19.31 -11.23 -3.30
C SER A 268 18.77 -11.31 -4.73
N LEU A 269 18.06 -12.39 -5.05
CA LEU A 269 17.38 -12.62 -6.31
C LEU A 269 15.87 -12.57 -6.07
N VAL A 270 15.14 -11.91 -6.96
CA VAL A 270 13.71 -11.65 -6.83
C VAL A 270 12.98 -12.05 -8.11
N GLY A 271 11.81 -12.69 -7.95
CA GLY A 271 10.84 -12.91 -9.01
C GLY A 271 9.45 -12.45 -8.59
N LYS A 272 8.75 -11.72 -9.45
CA LYS A 272 7.32 -11.38 -9.35
C LYS A 272 6.58 -11.96 -10.54
N TYR A 273 5.54 -12.73 -10.26
CA TYR A 273 4.59 -13.25 -11.22
C TYR A 273 3.20 -12.67 -10.97
N THR A 274 2.71 -11.90 -11.95
CA THR A 274 1.42 -11.20 -11.92
C THR A 274 0.42 -11.97 -12.79
N GLY A 275 -0.54 -12.63 -12.14
CA GLY A 275 -1.71 -13.23 -12.77
C GLY A 275 -2.77 -12.18 -13.15
N GLY A 276 -4.02 -12.62 -13.35
CA GLY A 276 -5.16 -11.70 -13.48
C GLY A 276 -5.54 -11.14 -12.10
N ASP A 277 -5.88 -12.06 -11.19
CA ASP A 277 -6.40 -11.73 -9.86
C ASP A 277 -5.41 -12.05 -8.71
N TYR A 278 -4.21 -12.56 -9.03
CA TYR A 278 -3.20 -12.95 -8.07
C TYR A 278 -1.81 -12.45 -8.41
N VAL A 279 -0.96 -12.31 -7.39
CA VAL A 279 0.45 -11.96 -7.50
C VAL A 279 1.26 -12.89 -6.61
N ALA A 280 2.17 -13.64 -7.21
CA ALA A 280 3.11 -14.49 -6.51
C ALA A 280 4.51 -13.86 -6.58
N THR A 281 5.21 -13.75 -5.47
CA THR A 281 6.54 -13.15 -5.38
C THR A 281 7.46 -14.01 -4.55
N ALA A 282 8.68 -14.22 -5.02
CA ALA A 282 9.71 -14.95 -4.28
C ALA A 282 11.00 -14.13 -4.25
N GLN A 283 11.58 -13.98 -3.07
CA GLN A 283 12.87 -13.36 -2.82
C GLN A 283 13.79 -14.39 -2.15
N PHE A 284 14.97 -14.58 -2.71
CA PHE A 284 16.03 -15.42 -2.18
C PHE A 284 17.20 -14.51 -1.80
N GLN A 285 17.50 -14.37 -0.51
CA GLN A 285 18.62 -13.58 -0.01
C GLN A 285 19.82 -14.50 0.23
N GLY A 286 21.01 -14.11 -0.26
CA GLY A 286 22.21 -14.96 -0.27
C GLY A 286 22.71 -15.46 1.09
N LEU A 287 22.21 -14.91 2.19
CA LEU A 287 22.47 -15.37 3.56
C LEU A 287 21.56 -16.54 4.02
N GLY A 288 20.79 -17.13 3.12
CA GLY A 288 19.95 -18.31 3.40
C GLY A 288 18.52 -18.00 3.82
N ALA A 289 18.06 -16.75 3.62
CA ALA A 289 16.67 -16.37 3.84
C ALA A 289 15.86 -16.46 2.53
N ILE A 290 14.70 -17.11 2.57
CA ILE A 290 13.76 -17.22 1.44
C ILE A 290 12.41 -16.67 1.88
N GLN A 291 11.97 -15.60 1.24
CA GLN A 291 10.67 -14.97 1.47
C GLN A 291 9.79 -15.17 0.24
N ALA A 292 8.77 -16.02 0.36
CA ALA A 292 7.74 -16.18 -0.65
C ALA A 292 6.45 -15.53 -0.15
N SER A 293 5.75 -14.80 -1.00
CA SER A 293 4.38 -14.35 -0.70
C SER A 293 3.47 -14.48 -1.91
N TYR A 294 2.21 -14.75 -1.62
CA TYR A 294 1.14 -14.97 -2.58
C TYR A 294 -0.06 -14.13 -2.16
N TYR A 295 -0.42 -13.17 -3.00
CA TYR A 295 -1.60 -12.33 -2.86
C TYR A 295 -2.65 -12.79 -3.88
N GLN A 296 -3.91 -12.89 -3.45
CA GLN A 296 -5.05 -13.24 -4.31
C GLN A 296 -6.24 -12.36 -3.92
N ARG A 297 -6.72 -11.57 -4.88
CA ARG A 297 -8.01 -10.88 -4.77
C ARG A 297 -9.10 -11.88 -5.17
N ILE A 298 -10.07 -12.13 -4.29
CA ILE A 298 -11.21 -13.01 -4.61
C ILE A 298 -12.43 -12.18 -5.02
N ASN A 299 -12.59 -11.01 -4.42
CA ASN A 299 -13.68 -10.09 -4.71
C ASN A 299 -13.19 -8.65 -4.49
N GLU A 300 -13.95 -7.65 -4.94
CA GLU A 300 -13.60 -6.23 -4.73
C GLU A 300 -13.46 -5.88 -3.24
N LYS A 301 -14.17 -6.62 -2.38
CA LYS A 301 -14.23 -6.49 -0.92
C LYS A 301 -13.38 -7.50 -0.15
N VAL A 302 -12.79 -8.49 -0.82
CA VAL A 302 -12.13 -9.64 -0.15
C VAL A 302 -10.81 -9.96 -0.80
N GLU A 303 -9.75 -9.80 -0.03
CA GLU A 303 -8.34 -9.96 -0.42
C GLU A 303 -7.70 -10.95 0.55
N PHE A 304 -6.93 -11.92 0.03
CA PHE A 304 -6.17 -12.87 0.83
C PHE A 304 -4.69 -12.76 0.51
N GLY A 305 -3.86 -12.93 1.53
CA GLY A 305 -2.41 -13.01 1.41
C GLY A 305 -1.88 -14.20 2.20
N ALA A 306 -0.87 -14.86 1.65
CA ALA A 306 -0.03 -15.82 2.36
C ALA A 306 1.42 -15.38 2.22
N GLU A 307 2.19 -15.42 3.30
CA GLU A 307 3.62 -15.17 3.31
C GLU A 307 4.32 -16.33 4.03
N MET A 308 5.44 -16.77 3.48
CA MET A 308 6.28 -17.83 4.01
C MET A 308 7.71 -17.32 4.03
N ASN A 309 8.25 -17.15 5.24
CA ASN A 309 9.63 -16.75 5.47
C ASN A 309 10.40 -17.94 6.05
N ILE A 310 11.45 -18.36 5.35
CA ILE A 310 12.31 -19.49 5.72
C ILE A 310 13.72 -18.94 5.94
N MET A 311 14.22 -19.02 7.16
CA MET A 311 15.58 -18.63 7.53
C MET A 311 16.45 -19.87 7.75
N VAL A 312 17.52 -20.00 6.96
CA VAL A 312 18.51 -21.08 7.05
C VAL A 312 19.90 -20.48 7.33
N GLN A 313 20.10 -20.00 8.55
CA GLN A 313 21.35 -19.36 8.98
C GLN A 313 22.02 -20.15 10.12
N ASN A 314 23.34 -20.35 10.03
CA ASN A 314 24.19 -20.96 11.06
C ASN A 314 23.63 -22.24 11.70
N GLY A 315 23.06 -23.13 10.87
CA GLY A 315 22.53 -24.43 11.31
C GLY A 315 21.12 -24.39 11.92
N ARG A 316 20.55 -23.20 12.16
CA ARG A 316 19.13 -23.06 12.51
C ARG A 316 18.29 -23.00 11.24
N ARG A 317 17.15 -23.69 11.27
CA ARG A 317 16.13 -23.70 10.21
C ARG A 317 14.82 -23.30 10.84
N GLU A 318 14.43 -22.06 10.65
CA GLU A 318 13.16 -21.53 11.13
C GLU A 318 12.29 -21.21 9.91
N ALA A 319 11.05 -21.68 9.92
CA ALA A 319 10.08 -21.46 8.85
C ALA A 319 8.79 -20.96 9.47
N VAL A 320 8.34 -19.80 9.00
CA VAL A 320 7.17 -19.08 9.51
C VAL A 320 6.26 -18.84 8.32
N ALA A 321 5.04 -19.39 8.37
CA ALA A 321 4.03 -19.19 7.34
C ALA A 321 2.80 -18.50 7.94
N THR A 322 2.57 -17.27 7.49
CA THR A 322 1.45 -16.42 7.90
C THR A 322 0.41 -16.36 6.79
N VAL A 323 -0.85 -16.58 7.12
CA VAL A 323 -1.99 -16.43 6.21
C VAL A 323 -2.92 -15.35 6.76
N GLY A 324 -3.32 -14.41 5.90
CA GLY A 324 -4.15 -13.27 6.25
C GLY A 324 -5.26 -13.01 5.24
N GLY A 325 -6.31 -12.35 5.71
CA GLY A 325 -7.45 -11.94 4.93
C GLY A 325 -7.92 -10.55 5.32
N LYS A 326 -8.17 -9.71 4.33
CA LYS A 326 -8.75 -8.37 4.44
C LYS A 326 -10.15 -8.37 3.84
N PHE A 327 -11.10 -7.90 4.63
CA PHE A 327 -12.52 -7.79 4.33
C PHE A 327 -12.91 -6.31 4.43
N ASP A 328 -13.15 -5.68 3.29
CA ASP A 328 -13.43 -4.25 3.17
C ASP A 328 -14.94 -4.05 2.95
N PHE A 329 -15.64 -3.62 3.99
CA PHE A 329 -17.05 -3.23 3.95
C PHE A 329 -17.17 -1.71 3.98
N ARG A 330 -18.23 -1.17 3.37
CA ARG A 330 -18.48 0.27 3.24
C ARG A 330 -18.39 1.07 4.55
N GLN A 331 -18.65 0.44 5.69
CA GLN A 331 -18.60 1.04 7.03
C GLN A 331 -17.59 0.36 7.97
N ALA A 332 -16.91 -0.72 7.55
CA ALA A 332 -15.94 -1.39 8.41
C ALA A 332 -14.87 -2.15 7.61
N THR A 333 -13.61 -2.03 7.99
CA THR A 333 -12.50 -2.84 7.48
C THR A 333 -12.14 -3.87 8.54
N PHE A 334 -12.35 -5.15 8.25
CA PHE A 334 -11.85 -6.24 9.10
C PHE A 334 -10.62 -6.87 8.45
N ARG A 335 -9.57 -7.10 9.23
CA ARG A 335 -8.36 -7.81 8.82
C ARG A 335 -8.02 -8.85 9.87
N GLY A 336 -7.66 -10.05 9.44
CA GLY A 336 -7.23 -11.13 10.32
C GLY A 336 -6.02 -11.85 9.74
N GLN A 337 -5.12 -12.32 10.60
CA GLN A 337 -3.99 -13.17 10.23
C GLN A 337 -3.82 -14.30 11.25
N ILE A 338 -3.30 -15.43 10.77
CA ILE A 338 -2.93 -16.59 11.55
C ILE A 338 -1.52 -16.99 11.11
N ASP A 339 -0.66 -17.27 12.08
CA ASP A 339 0.73 -17.66 11.83
C ASP A 339 1.05 -19.05 12.40
N THR A 340 1.97 -19.78 11.74
CA THR A 340 2.42 -21.12 12.18
C THR A 340 3.03 -21.14 13.58
N THR A 341 3.44 -20.00 14.13
CA THR A 341 3.89 -19.89 15.53
C THR A 341 2.76 -20.00 16.56
N GLY A 342 1.50 -20.14 16.12
CA GLY A 342 0.33 -20.15 17.01
C GLY A 342 -0.12 -18.74 17.42
N ARG A 343 0.32 -17.71 16.69
CA ARG A 343 -0.13 -16.33 16.87
C ARG A 343 -1.34 -16.07 15.96
N VAL A 344 -2.43 -15.58 16.56
CA VAL A 344 -3.65 -15.15 15.86
C VAL A 344 -3.84 -13.67 16.14
N SER A 345 -3.97 -12.87 15.09
CA SER A 345 -4.08 -11.42 15.24
C SER A 345 -5.21 -10.87 14.36
N ALA A 346 -6.01 -9.95 14.89
CA ALA A 346 -7.15 -9.35 14.19
C ALA A 346 -7.25 -7.85 14.45
N VAL A 347 -7.69 -7.10 13.44
CA VAL A 347 -7.94 -5.66 13.53
C VAL A 347 -9.28 -5.34 12.86
N LEU A 348 -10.13 -4.60 13.55
CA LEU A 348 -11.39 -4.06 13.06
C LEU A 348 -11.32 -2.53 13.09
N GLU A 349 -11.53 -1.89 11.95
CA GLU A 349 -11.74 -0.44 11.83
C GLU A 349 -13.21 -0.21 11.47
N GLU A 350 -14.00 0.44 12.32
CA GLU A 350 -15.42 0.75 12.08
C GLU A 350 -15.64 2.25 11.93
N LYS A 351 -16.21 2.66 10.79
CA LYS A 351 -16.49 4.06 10.44
C LYS A 351 -17.90 4.44 10.92
N MET A 352 -17.97 4.82 12.18
CA MET A 352 -19.19 5.19 12.89
C MET A 352 -19.84 6.46 12.33
N ALA A 353 -19.03 7.48 12.01
CA ALA A 353 -19.51 8.74 11.43
C ALA A 353 -18.45 9.35 10.48
N PRO A 354 -18.81 10.32 9.61
CA PRO A 354 -17.83 11.08 8.84
C PRO A 354 -16.82 11.73 9.78
N GLY A 355 -15.56 11.35 9.63
CA GLY A 355 -14.46 11.81 10.50
C GLY A 355 -14.40 11.21 11.90
N PHE A 356 -15.12 10.12 12.18
CA PHE A 356 -14.93 9.32 13.39
C PHE A 356 -14.89 7.82 13.06
N SER A 357 -13.71 7.23 13.21
CA SER A 357 -13.48 5.79 13.10
C SER A 357 -13.08 5.21 14.45
N PHE A 358 -13.69 4.09 14.81
CA PHE A 358 -13.32 3.27 15.96
C PHE A 358 -12.38 2.16 15.49
N LEU A 359 -11.34 1.85 16.26
CA LEU A 359 -10.38 0.80 15.94
C LEU A 359 -10.32 -0.19 17.11
N VAL A 360 -10.28 -1.48 16.80
CA VAL A 360 -10.04 -2.55 17.78
C VAL A 360 -8.94 -3.45 17.23
N SER A 361 -7.90 -3.70 18.00
CA SER A 361 -6.86 -4.67 17.71
C SER A 361 -6.84 -5.76 18.77
N GLY A 362 -6.62 -6.99 18.34
CA GLY A 362 -6.40 -8.14 19.22
C GLY A 362 -5.24 -8.98 18.70
N ASP A 363 -4.35 -9.38 19.59
CA ASP A 363 -3.22 -10.25 19.31
C ASP A 363 -3.15 -11.35 20.37
N LEU A 364 -3.13 -12.60 19.94
CA LEU A 364 -3.17 -13.77 20.80
C LEU A 364 -2.05 -14.72 20.44
N ASP A 365 -1.04 -14.82 21.30
CA ASP A 365 0.03 -15.83 21.22
C ASP A 365 -0.39 -17.05 22.05
N HIS A 366 -0.90 -18.09 21.38
CA HIS A 366 -1.34 -19.32 22.04
C HIS A 366 -0.18 -20.12 22.66
N MET A 367 1.06 -19.95 22.18
CA MET A 367 2.22 -20.69 22.70
C MET A 367 2.76 -20.07 23.99
N LYS A 368 2.68 -18.75 24.14
CA LYS A 368 3.10 -18.03 25.35
C LYS A 368 1.95 -17.70 26.31
N GLY A 369 0.70 -17.91 25.90
CA GLY A 369 -0.48 -17.53 26.69
C GLY A 369 -0.62 -16.01 26.86
N GLN A 370 0.01 -15.22 25.97
CA GLN A 370 -0.03 -13.76 26.05
C GLN A 370 -1.10 -13.22 25.10
N SER A 371 -1.96 -12.36 25.63
CA SER A 371 -2.96 -11.62 24.85
C SER A 371 -2.68 -10.14 24.96
N LYS A 372 -2.70 -9.43 23.83
CA LYS A 372 -2.63 -7.97 23.76
C LYS A 372 -3.89 -7.47 23.09
N PHE A 373 -4.45 -6.40 23.63
CA PHE A 373 -5.68 -5.80 23.12
C PHE A 373 -5.49 -4.30 23.04
N GLY A 374 -5.86 -3.72 21.90
CA GLY A 374 -5.86 -2.29 21.70
C GLY A 374 -7.25 -1.78 21.34
N VAL A 375 -7.57 -0.60 21.86
CA VAL A 375 -8.77 0.15 21.49
C VAL A 375 -8.35 1.54 21.04
N GLY A 376 -8.73 1.91 19.82
CA GLY A 376 -8.32 3.13 19.17
C GLY A 376 -9.51 3.99 18.77
N ILE A 377 -9.33 5.30 18.80
CA ILE A 377 -10.21 6.24 18.09
C ILE A 377 -9.39 7.03 17.08
N MET A 378 -9.95 7.24 15.90
CA MET A 378 -9.43 8.16 14.90
C MET A 378 -10.49 9.22 14.59
N LEU A 379 -10.13 10.47 14.85
CA LEU A 379 -10.91 11.66 14.59
C LEU A 379 -10.24 12.41 13.42
N SER A 380 -11.00 12.78 12.40
CA SER A 380 -10.54 13.72 11.36
C SER A 380 -11.42 14.96 11.35
N ALA A 381 -10.81 16.14 11.47
CA ALA A 381 -11.50 17.43 11.67
C ALA A 381 -10.94 18.57 10.80
#